data_AF-A0A2X3ELH3-F1
#
_entry.id   AF-A0A2X3ELH3-F1
#
_cell.length_a   1.000
_cell.length_b   1.000
_cell.length_c   1.000
_cell.angle_alpha   90.00
_cell.angle_beta   90.00
_cell.angle_gamma   90.00
#
_symmetry.space_group_name_H-M   'P 1'
#
loop_
_entity.id
_entity.type
_entity.pdbx_description
1 polymer ?
#
loop_
_entity_poly.entity_id
_entity_poly.type
_entity_poly.pdbx_seq_one_letter_code
_entity_poly.pdbx_strand_id
1 'polypeptide(L)'
;MTRAVHRAGFRPLAFASRQLLLRPAALKIAASIVLTLLALGLYSLSRGSYPLPASTLARALLAPQEMGEQPRFILFDIRLPRILMALLCGAMLGLAGAAMQSITRNGLADPGLIGVKEGASIVVLALVLFFPAVGLVWRPLAGWSAA
;
A
#
# COMPACT_ATOMS: atom_id res chain seq x y z
N MET A 1 12.82 15.12 34.25
CA MET A 1 12.62 14.78 32.82
C MET A 1 11.19 14.93 32.31
N THR A 2 10.15 14.71 33.13
CA THR A 2 8.72 14.75 32.75
C THR A 2 8.22 16.11 32.20
N ARG A 3 8.78 17.24 32.66
CA ARG A 3 8.38 18.59 32.20
C ARG A 3 8.84 18.93 30.77
N ALA A 4 9.93 18.33 30.28
CA ALA A 4 10.43 18.57 28.92
C ALA A 4 9.60 17.83 27.87
N VAL A 5 9.19 16.59 28.18
CA VAL A 5 8.37 15.73 27.31
C VAL A 5 6.99 16.32 27.05
N HIS A 6 6.37 16.90 28.09
CA HIS A 6 5.05 17.53 27.97
C HIS A 6 5.08 18.83 27.15
N ARG A 7 6.17 19.62 27.23
CA ARG A 7 6.36 20.83 26.38
C ARG A 7 6.54 20.49 24.91
N ALA A 8 7.08 19.31 24.59
CA ALA A 8 7.26 18.84 23.21
C ALA A 8 6.01 18.14 22.61
N GLY A 9 4.89 18.11 23.35
CA GLY A 9 3.59 17.58 22.89
C GLY A 9 3.48 16.04 22.90
N PHE A 10 4.42 15.34 23.52
CA PHE A 10 4.40 13.88 23.63
C PHE A 10 3.64 13.45 24.88
N ARG A 11 2.71 12.49 24.73
CA ARG A 11 2.03 11.82 25.84
C ARG A 11 2.74 10.49 26.12
N PRO A 12 3.39 10.32 27.28
CA PRO A 12 3.98 9.05 27.64
C PRO A 12 2.86 8.04 27.95
N LEU A 13 2.76 6.98 27.15
CA LEU A 13 1.97 5.81 27.46
C LEU A 13 2.94 4.75 27.99
N ALA A 14 2.87 4.49 29.30
CA ALA A 14 3.62 3.42 29.93
C ALA A 14 2.85 2.12 29.75
N PHE A 15 3.42 1.17 29.01
CA PHE A 15 2.91 -0.20 28.94
C PHE A 15 3.98 -1.11 29.57
N ALA A 16 3.70 -1.58 30.79
CA ALA A 16 4.62 -2.36 31.61
C ALA A 16 6.01 -1.69 31.76
N SER A 17 7.07 -2.28 31.21
CA SER A 17 8.47 -1.82 31.32
C SER A 17 8.89 -0.83 30.22
N ARG A 18 8.07 -0.60 29.18
CA ARG A 18 8.40 0.29 28.05
C ARG A 18 7.59 1.59 28.12
N GLN A 19 8.29 2.72 28.07
CA GLN A 19 7.68 4.03 27.94
C GLN A 19 7.63 4.40 26.45
N LEU A 20 6.44 4.35 25.84
CA LEU A 20 6.26 4.84 24.47
C LEU A 20 5.86 6.32 24.52
N LEU A 21 6.62 7.17 23.84
CA LEU A 21 6.29 8.58 23.67
C LEU A 21 5.43 8.73 22.41
N LEU A 22 4.11 8.83 22.58
CA LEU A 22 3.20 9.00 21.45
C LEU A 22 2.85 10.48 21.26
N ARG A 23 2.93 10.95 20.00
CA ARG A 23 2.36 12.24 19.61
C ARG A 23 0.88 12.05 19.26
N PRO A 24 -0.06 12.64 20.03
CA PRO A 24 -1.48 12.48 19.75
C PRO A 24 -1.87 13.03 18.38
N ALA A 25 -1.17 14.05 17.86
CA ALA A 25 -1.39 14.56 16.51
C ALA A 25 -1.01 13.55 15.42
N ALA A 26 0.11 12.85 15.56
CA ALA A 26 0.55 11.82 14.60
C ALA A 26 -0.43 10.63 14.59
N LEU A 27 -0.91 10.23 15.77
CA LEU A 27 -1.94 9.18 15.89
C LEU A 27 -3.25 9.57 15.19
N LYS A 28 -3.70 10.82 15.35
CA LYS A 28 -4.91 11.30 14.67
C LYS A 28 -4.77 11.27 13.15
N ILE A 29 -3.62 11.70 12.63
CA ILE A 29 -3.33 11.69 11.19
C ILE A 29 -3.26 10.24 10.66
N ALA A 30 -2.57 9.36 11.37
CA ALA A 30 -2.49 7.95 10.98
C ALA A 30 -3.88 7.30 10.98
N ALA A 31 -4.67 7.53 12.03
CA ALA A 31 -6.04 7.02 12.12
C ALA A 31 -6.94 7.58 11.00
N SER A 32 -6.83 8.88 10.66
CA SER A 32 -7.60 9.46 9.56
C SER A 32 -7.21 8.86 8.21
N ILE A 33 -5.90 8.68 7.95
CA ILE A 33 -5.42 8.04 6.72
C ILE A 33 -5.97 6.61 6.60
N VAL A 34 -5.87 5.81 7.67
CA VAL A 34 -6.39 4.43 7.68
C VAL A 34 -7.90 4.41 7.41
N LEU A 35 -8.65 5.30 8.04
CA LEU A 35 -10.10 5.41 7.82
C LEU A 35 -10.43 5.79 6.37
N THR A 36 -9.71 6.74 5.79
CA THR A 36 -9.88 7.14 4.38
C THR A 36 -9.53 6.00 3.43
N LEU A 37 -8.45 5.26 3.68
CA LEU A 37 -8.07 4.10 2.87
C LEU A 37 -9.11 2.98 2.94
N LEU A 38 -9.68 2.71 4.12
CA LEU A 38 -10.77 1.75 4.29
C LEU A 38 -12.03 2.16 3.51
N ALA A 39 -12.43 3.44 3.61
CA ALA A 39 -13.57 3.96 2.88
C ALA A 39 -13.37 3.87 1.35
N LEU A 40 -12.18 4.24 0.86
CA LEU A 40 -11.82 4.11 -0.55
C LEU A 40 -11.77 2.65 -1.02
N GLY A 41 -11.27 1.74 -0.17
CA GLY A 41 -11.26 0.30 -0.45
C GLY A 41 -12.67 -0.27 -0.62
N LEU A 42 -13.57 0.04 0.31
CA LEU A 42 -14.99 -0.36 0.24
C LEU A 42 -15.69 0.24 -0.98
N TYR A 43 -15.41 1.51 -1.28
CA TYR A 43 -15.93 2.17 -2.48
C TYR A 43 -15.41 1.52 -3.76
N SER A 44 -14.11 1.21 -3.83
CA SER A 44 -13.49 0.52 -4.96
C SER A 44 -13.99 -0.93 -5.13
N LEU A 45 -14.39 -1.60 -4.04
CA LEU A 45 -15.03 -2.91 -4.11
C LEU A 45 -16.44 -2.82 -4.69
N SER A 46 -17.16 -1.74 -4.39
CA SER A 46 -18.54 -1.53 -4.83
C SER A 46 -18.64 -0.99 -6.27
N ARG A 47 -17.68 -0.17 -6.70
CA ARG A 47 -17.61 0.42 -8.05
C ARG A 47 -16.75 -0.44 -8.98
N GLY A 48 -17.34 -0.99 -10.03
CA GLY A 48 -16.60 -1.65 -11.11
C GLY A 48 -17.51 -1.99 -12.29
N SER A 49 -16.93 -2.48 -13.38
CA SER A 49 -17.66 -2.83 -14.62
C SER A 49 -18.74 -3.89 -14.43
N TYR A 50 -18.66 -4.66 -13.34
CA TYR A 50 -19.69 -5.58 -12.88
C TYR A 50 -20.29 -5.05 -11.57
N PRO A 51 -21.55 -4.60 -11.53
CA PRO A 51 -22.14 -4.07 -10.31
C PRO A 51 -22.26 -5.18 -9.27
N LEU A 52 -21.55 -5.03 -8.15
CA LEU A 52 -21.65 -5.92 -6.99
C LEU A 52 -22.37 -5.14 -5.88
N PRO A 53 -23.66 -5.42 -5.62
CA PRO A 53 -24.37 -4.76 -4.54
C PRO A 53 -23.68 -5.05 -3.20
N ALA A 54 -23.76 -4.11 -2.26
CA ALA A 54 -23.16 -4.26 -0.92
C ALA A 54 -23.64 -5.52 -0.18
N SER A 55 -24.88 -5.97 -0.44
CA SER A 55 -25.42 -7.22 0.10
C SER A 55 -24.74 -8.47 -0.45
N THR A 56 -24.19 -8.42 -1.66
CA THR A 56 -23.40 -9.49 -2.26
C THR A 56 -21.97 -9.49 -1.70
N LEU A 57 -21.38 -8.32 -1.43
CA LEU A 57 -20.09 -8.21 -0.73
C LEU A 57 -20.16 -8.74 0.71
N ALA A 58 -21.24 -8.42 1.45
CA ALA A 58 -21.45 -8.95 2.79
C ALA A 58 -21.61 -10.49 2.78
N ARG A 59 -22.38 -11.02 1.82
CA ARG A 59 -22.49 -12.47 1.61
C ARG A 59 -21.18 -13.11 1.17
N ALA A 60 -20.36 -12.42 0.37
CA ALA A 60 -19.04 -12.90 -0.03
C ALA A 60 -18.10 -13.14 1.17
N LEU A 61 -18.21 -12.32 2.21
CA LEU A 61 -17.40 -12.44 3.43
C LEU A 61 -17.94 -13.48 4.40
N LEU A 62 -19.27 -13.61 4.50
CA LEU A 62 -19.93 -14.49 5.48
C LEU A 62 -20.18 -15.91 4.96
N ALA A 63 -20.47 -16.06 3.66
CA ALA A 63 -20.75 -17.34 3.02
C ALA A 63 -20.24 -17.33 1.55
N PRO A 64 -18.91 -17.44 1.33
CA PRO A 64 -18.31 -17.38 0.00
C PRO A 64 -18.79 -18.49 -0.95
N GLN A 65 -19.27 -19.61 -0.40
CA GLN A 65 -19.74 -20.78 -1.16
C GLN A 65 -21.11 -20.56 -1.81
N GLU A 66 -21.88 -19.58 -1.34
CA GLU A 66 -23.22 -19.27 -1.86
C GLU A 66 -23.18 -18.27 -3.04
N MET A 67 -21.98 -17.82 -3.42
CA MET A 67 -21.79 -16.94 -4.58
C MET A 67 -21.65 -17.74 -5.87
N GLY A 68 -22.26 -17.23 -6.95
CA GLY A 68 -21.96 -17.71 -8.30
C GLY A 68 -20.48 -17.54 -8.66
N GLU A 69 -19.98 -18.40 -9.55
CA GLU A 69 -18.55 -18.48 -9.91
C GLU A 69 -18.00 -17.15 -10.47
N GLN A 70 -18.77 -16.48 -11.34
CA GLN A 70 -18.34 -15.25 -11.99
C GLN A 70 -18.18 -14.06 -11.01
N PRO A 71 -19.15 -13.75 -10.12
CA PRO A 71 -18.95 -12.77 -9.04
C PRO A 71 -17.77 -13.09 -8.13
N ARG A 72 -17.54 -14.36 -7.81
CA ARG A 72 -16.43 -14.82 -6.96
C ARG A 72 -15.08 -14.56 -7.64
N PHE A 73 -14.93 -14.94 -8.91
CA PHE A 73 -13.71 -14.70 -9.69
C PHE A 73 -13.39 -13.19 -9.78
N ILE A 74 -14.37 -12.35 -10.09
CA ILE A 74 -14.17 -10.90 -10.18
C ILE A 74 -13.70 -10.32 -8.83
N LEU A 75 -14.26 -10.80 -7.72
CA LEU A 75 -13.91 -10.31 -6.39
C LEU A 75 -12.50 -10.76 -5.97
N PHE A 76 -12.23 -12.07 -6.01
CA PHE A 76 -11.03 -12.67 -5.44
C PHE A 76 -9.81 -12.66 -6.37
N ASP A 77 -10.02 -12.78 -7.68
CA ASP A 77 -8.90 -12.88 -8.64
C ASP A 77 -8.58 -11.55 -9.33
N ILE A 78 -9.52 -10.58 -9.32
CA ILE A 78 -9.33 -9.29 -9.99
C ILE A 78 -9.30 -8.12 -9.00
N ARG A 79 -10.37 -7.91 -8.23
CA ARG A 79 -10.50 -6.69 -7.39
C ARG A 79 -9.63 -6.72 -6.15
N LEU A 80 -9.70 -7.80 -5.38
CA LEU A 80 -8.96 -7.92 -4.13
C LEU A 80 -7.44 -7.83 -4.34
N PRO A 81 -6.83 -8.56 -5.31
CA PRO A 81 -5.40 -8.46 -5.56
C PRO A 81 -5.01 -7.05 -6.00
N ARG A 82 -5.83 -6.38 -6.81
CA ARG A 82 -5.58 -5.01 -7.26
C ARG A 82 -5.59 -3.99 -6.11
N ILE A 83 -6.54 -4.08 -5.18
CA ILE A 83 -6.61 -3.19 -4.01
C ILE A 83 -5.41 -3.44 -3.09
N LEU A 84 -5.05 -4.71 -2.85
CA LEU A 84 -3.87 -5.06 -2.05
C LEU A 84 -2.60 -4.50 -2.68
N MET A 85 -2.41 -4.67 -3.99
CA MET A 85 -1.26 -4.09 -4.70
C MET A 85 -1.24 -2.56 -4.61
N ALA A 86 -2.37 -1.88 -4.76
CA ALA A 86 -2.44 -0.42 -4.62
C ALA A 86 -2.03 0.06 -3.22
N LEU A 87 -2.49 -0.63 -2.16
CA LEU A 87 -2.14 -0.32 -0.78
C LEU A 87 -0.65 -0.56 -0.49
N LEU A 88 -0.13 -1.72 -0.90
CA LEU A 88 1.27 -2.09 -0.68
C LEU A 88 2.22 -1.17 -1.45
N CYS A 89 1.97 -0.96 -2.75
CA CYS A 89 2.79 -0.05 -3.56
C CYS A 89 2.73 1.38 -3.02
N GLY A 90 1.55 1.89 -2.65
CA GLY A 90 1.41 3.22 -2.06
C GLY A 90 2.15 3.38 -0.74
N ALA A 91 2.09 2.38 0.14
CA ALA A 91 2.83 2.36 1.40
C ALA A 91 4.35 2.34 1.17
N MET A 92 4.83 1.50 0.24
CA MET A 92 6.26 1.42 -0.10
C MET A 92 6.78 2.73 -0.71
N LEU A 93 6.02 3.36 -1.61
CA LEU A 93 6.38 4.66 -2.20
C LEU A 93 6.40 5.77 -1.14
N GLY A 94 5.41 5.79 -0.24
CA GLY A 94 5.38 6.74 0.88
C GLY A 94 6.57 6.58 1.82
N LEU A 95 6.96 5.34 2.14
CA LEU A 95 8.15 5.04 2.95
C LEU A 95 9.45 5.43 2.24
N ALA A 96 9.59 5.09 0.97
CA ALA A 96 10.75 5.46 0.16
C ALA A 96 10.90 6.99 0.06
N GLY A 97 9.80 7.70 -0.15
CA GLY A 97 9.78 9.17 -0.15
C GLY A 97 10.17 9.77 1.19
N ALA A 98 9.58 9.31 2.29
CA ALA A 98 9.93 9.78 3.63
C ALA A 98 11.42 9.51 3.97
N ALA A 99 11.95 8.35 3.59
CA ALA A 99 13.36 8.01 3.77
C ALA A 99 14.27 8.94 2.95
N MET A 100 13.97 9.14 1.65
CA MET A 100 14.75 10.01 0.78
C MET A 100 14.73 11.46 1.27
N GLN A 101 13.57 11.99 1.64
CA GLN A 101 13.42 13.34 2.20
C GLN A 101 14.19 13.50 3.52
N SER A 102 14.25 12.45 4.34
CA SER A 102 15.00 12.46 5.61
C SER A 102 16.51 12.46 5.38
N ILE A 103 17.02 11.63 4.46
CA ILE A 103 18.46 11.51 4.15
C ILE A 103 18.97 12.80 3.50
N THR A 104 18.25 13.29 2.49
CA THR A 104 18.63 14.52 1.76
C THR A 104 18.33 15.79 2.54
N ARG A 105 17.54 15.69 3.62
CA ARG A 105 16.99 16.83 4.37
C ARG A 105 16.29 17.83 3.45
N ASN A 106 15.68 17.33 2.37
CA ASN A 106 14.97 18.12 1.38
C ASN A 106 13.56 17.54 1.20
N GLY A 107 12.54 18.32 1.59
CA GLY A 107 11.13 17.91 1.47
C GLY A 107 10.63 17.77 0.04
N LEU A 108 11.43 18.17 -0.97
CA LEU A 108 11.14 18.02 -2.38
C LEU A 108 11.85 16.81 -3.03
N ALA A 109 12.68 16.08 -2.27
CA ALA A 109 13.40 14.93 -2.81
C ALA A 109 12.44 13.76 -3.09
N ASP A 110 12.55 13.22 -4.30
CA ASP A 110 11.77 12.08 -4.78
C ASP A 110 12.66 10.82 -4.83
N PRO A 111 12.18 9.65 -4.38
CA PRO A 111 12.95 8.41 -4.42
C PRO A 111 13.26 7.94 -5.85
N GLY A 112 12.63 8.47 -6.89
CA GLY A 112 12.97 8.18 -8.29
C GLY A 112 14.33 8.76 -8.73
N LEU A 113 14.90 9.72 -8.00
CA LEU A 113 16.16 10.38 -8.39
C LEU A 113 17.39 9.45 -8.39
N ILE A 114 17.31 8.30 -7.74
CA ILE A 114 18.38 7.28 -7.68
C ILE A 114 18.42 6.36 -8.91
N GLY A 115 17.49 6.51 -9.87
CA GLY A 115 17.54 5.79 -11.16
C GLY A 115 17.06 4.33 -11.12
N VAL A 116 16.65 3.83 -9.95
CA VAL A 116 16.15 2.46 -9.75
C VAL A 116 14.93 2.16 -10.63
N LYS A 117 14.03 3.14 -10.78
CA LYS A 117 12.81 3.01 -11.59
C LYS A 117 13.14 2.87 -13.07
N GLU A 118 14.05 3.71 -13.57
CA GLU A 118 14.49 3.73 -14.97
C GLU A 118 15.23 2.44 -15.31
N GLY A 119 16.12 1.96 -14.44
CA GLY A 119 16.84 0.69 -14.60
C GLY A 119 15.89 -0.51 -14.69
N ALA A 120 14.96 -0.64 -13.73
CA ALA A 120 13.94 -1.69 -13.75
C ALA A 120 13.08 -1.64 -15.02
N SER A 121 12.71 -0.42 -15.48
CA SER A 121 11.89 -0.24 -16.67
C SER A 121 12.60 -0.71 -17.95
N ILE A 122 13.89 -0.40 -18.10
CA ILE A 122 14.70 -0.83 -19.25
C ILE A 122 14.83 -2.35 -19.30
N VAL A 123 15.14 -2.99 -18.17
CA VAL A 123 15.31 -4.45 -18.13
C VAL A 123 14.01 -5.19 -18.41
N VAL A 124 12.89 -4.72 -17.83
CA VAL A 124 11.57 -5.30 -18.13
C VAL A 124 11.19 -5.09 -19.59
N LEU A 125 11.45 -3.91 -20.16
CA LEU A 125 11.17 -3.64 -21.57
C LEU A 125 12.01 -4.54 -22.49
N ALA A 126 13.30 -4.68 -22.22
CA ALA A 126 14.19 -5.57 -22.96
C ALA A 126 13.70 -7.02 -22.91
N LEU A 127 13.31 -7.51 -21.73
CA LEU A 127 12.74 -8.86 -21.60
C LEU A 127 11.50 -9.04 -22.46
N VAL A 128 10.58 -8.07 -22.45
CA VAL A 128 9.32 -8.14 -23.21
C VAL A 128 9.54 -8.10 -24.72
N LEU A 129 10.51 -7.29 -25.19
CA LEU A 129 10.79 -7.14 -26.62
C LEU A 129 11.62 -8.28 -27.20
N PHE A 130 12.68 -8.70 -26.50
CA PHE A 130 13.61 -9.72 -27.01
C PHE A 130 13.18 -11.15 -26.62
N PHE A 131 12.44 -11.32 -25.53
CA PHE A 131 12.02 -12.63 -25.03
C PHE A 131 10.52 -12.70 -24.70
N PRO A 132 9.62 -12.44 -25.68
CA PRO A 132 8.18 -12.35 -25.44
C PRO A 132 7.53 -13.66 -24.98
N ALA A 133 8.17 -14.81 -25.25
CA ALA A 133 7.69 -16.13 -24.85
C ALA A 133 7.97 -16.47 -23.37
N VAL A 134 8.75 -15.64 -22.67
CA VAL A 134 9.09 -15.86 -21.27
C VAL A 134 7.86 -15.63 -20.40
N GLY A 135 7.62 -16.55 -19.46
CA GLY A 135 6.46 -16.51 -18.57
C GLY A 135 6.34 -15.22 -17.76
N LEU A 136 5.10 -14.84 -17.43
CA LEU A 136 4.77 -13.57 -16.75
C LEU A 136 5.52 -13.36 -15.42
N VAL A 137 5.85 -14.47 -14.73
CA VAL A 137 6.54 -14.50 -13.42
C VAL A 137 7.95 -13.91 -13.50
N TRP A 138 8.62 -13.99 -14.66
CA TRP A 138 9.99 -13.49 -14.81
C TRP A 138 10.07 -11.97 -14.93
N ARG A 139 8.99 -11.30 -15.32
CA ARG A 139 8.95 -9.84 -15.52
C ARG A 139 9.28 -9.07 -14.23
N PRO A 140 8.64 -9.33 -13.07
CA PRO A 140 9.01 -8.67 -11.82
C PRO A 140 10.43 -9.04 -11.35
N LEU A 141 10.85 -10.30 -11.51
CA LEU A 141 12.20 -10.75 -11.11
C LEU A 141 13.30 -10.04 -11.91
N ALA A 142 13.10 -9.89 -13.22
CA ALA A 142 14.02 -9.15 -14.08
C ALA A 142 14.09 -7.67 -13.68
N GLY A 143 12.95 -7.05 -13.35
CA GLY A 143 12.93 -5.69 -12.80
C GLY A 143 13.75 -5.52 -11.52
N TRP A 144 13.68 -6.48 -10.60
CA TRP A 144 14.45 -6.45 -9.34
C TRP A 144 15.96 -6.59 -9.54
N SER A 145 16.42 -7.23 -10.60
CA SER A 145 17.85 -7.33 -10.89
C SER A 145 18.52 -6.00 -11.23
N ALA A 146 17.72 -4.98 -11.56
CA ALA A 146 18.18 -3.65 -11.93
C ALA A 146 17.91 -2.59 -10.84
N ALA A 147 17.44 -3.02 -9.66
CA ALA A 147 17.07 -2.17 -8.53
C ALA A 147 18.14 -2.12 -7.44
#